data_AF-A0A855KIW7-F1
#
_entry.id   AF-A0A855KIW7-F1
#
_cell.length_a   1.000
_cell.length_b   1.000
_cell.length_c   1.000
_cell.angle_alpha   90.00
_cell.angle_beta   90.00
_cell.angle_gamma   90.00
#
_symmetry.space_group_name_H-M   'P 1'
#
loop_
_entity.id
_entity.type
_entity.pdbx_description
1 polymer ?
#
loop_
_entity_poly.entity_id
_entity_poly.type
_entity_poly.pdbx_seq_one_letter_code
_entity_poly.pdbx_strand_id
1 'polypeptide(L)'
;MIAKELRAELALKKFLDANLCIQLELSKLNYSLAEYCGLSPEEYRLKFLKEAFEAEADAHGCDCWDFILQWVAETKEELELMREERMKEIYDFLDN
;
A
#
# COMPACT_ATOMS: atom_id res chain seq x y z
N MET A 1 -14.39 -4.83 -9.46
CA MET A 1 -13.75 -4.39 -8.20
C MET A 1 -13.16 -5.58 -7.44
N ILE A 2 -11.89 -5.51 -7.06
CA ILE A 2 -11.23 -6.50 -6.18
C ILE A 2 -11.78 -6.44 -4.74
N ALA A 3 -11.76 -7.58 -4.05
CA ALA A 3 -12.10 -7.71 -2.63
C ALA A 3 -11.24 -6.79 -1.75
N LYS A 4 -11.86 -6.18 -0.72
CA LYS A 4 -11.26 -5.13 0.11
C LYS A 4 -9.94 -5.54 0.76
N GLU A 5 -9.97 -6.70 1.38
CA GLU A 5 -8.87 -7.32 2.11
C GLU A 5 -7.64 -7.58 1.22
N LEU A 6 -7.83 -7.67 -0.10
CA LEU A 6 -6.76 -7.87 -1.07
C LEU A 6 -6.25 -6.57 -1.71
N ARG A 7 -6.93 -5.43 -1.49
CA ARG A 7 -6.58 -4.15 -2.15
C ARG A 7 -5.16 -3.70 -1.80
N ALA A 8 -4.81 -3.73 -0.51
CA ALA A 8 -3.49 -3.29 -0.05
C ALA A 8 -2.36 -4.16 -0.63
N GLU A 9 -2.52 -5.48 -0.62
CA GLU A 9 -1.54 -6.42 -1.17
C GLU A 9 -1.36 -6.20 -2.69
N LEU A 10 -2.47 -6.08 -3.43
CA LEU A 10 -2.40 -5.84 -4.87
C LEU A 10 -1.78 -4.48 -5.20
N ALA A 11 -2.11 -3.43 -4.44
CA ALA A 11 -1.54 -2.10 -4.64
C ALA A 11 -0.02 -2.11 -4.44
N LEU A 12 0.47 -2.71 -3.35
CA LEU A 12 1.90 -2.83 -3.08
C LEU A 12 2.62 -3.62 -4.16
N LYS A 13 2.01 -4.70 -4.66
CA LYS A 13 2.56 -5.49 -5.76
C LYS A 13 2.68 -4.66 -7.04
N LYS A 14 1.60 -4.01 -7.47
CA LYS A 14 1.61 -3.16 -8.68
C LYS A 14 2.58 -1.99 -8.54
N PHE A 15 2.64 -1.37 -7.36
CA PHE A 15 3.58 -0.30 -7.06
C PHE A 15 5.03 -0.78 -7.17
N LEU A 16 5.36 -1.92 -6.56
CA LEU A 16 6.70 -2.48 -6.67
C LEU A 16 7.06 -2.80 -8.12
N ASP A 17 6.14 -3.43 -8.86
CA ASP A 17 6.36 -3.81 -10.27
C ASP A 17 6.58 -2.58 -11.17
N ALA A 18 5.93 -1.45 -10.86
CA ALA A 18 6.07 -0.19 -11.60
C ALA A 18 7.32 0.63 -11.21
N ASN A 19 7.90 0.41 -10.03
CA ASN A 19 8.97 1.27 -9.49
C ASN A 19 10.32 0.54 -9.41
N LEU A 20 11.10 0.62 -10.50
CA LEU A 20 12.43 0.00 -10.57
C LEU A 20 13.39 0.54 -9.49
N CYS A 21 13.29 1.82 -9.11
CA CYS A 21 14.13 2.40 -8.06
C CYS A 21 13.90 1.69 -6.71
N ILE A 22 12.63 1.51 -6.33
CA ILE A 22 12.26 0.80 -5.10
C ILE A 22 12.71 -0.67 -5.17
N GLN A 23 12.57 -1.34 -6.31
CA GLN A 23 13.10 -2.70 -6.47
C GLN A 23 14.61 -2.79 -6.20
N LEU A 24 15.38 -1.83 -6.71
CA LEU A 24 16.83 -1.74 -6.50
C LEU A 24 17.17 -1.42 -5.04
N GLU A 25 16.44 -0.52 -4.39
CA GLU A 25 16.63 -0.21 -2.98
C GLU A 25 16.37 -1.44 -2.10
N LEU A 26 15.25 -2.12 -2.33
CA LEU A 26 14.91 -3.34 -1.59
C LEU A 26 15.92 -4.48 -1.84
N SER A 27 16.60 -4.51 -2.99
CA SER A 27 17.66 -5.48 -3.28
C SER A 27 18.94 -5.23 -2.48
N LYS A 28 19.14 -4.00 -2.00
CA LYS A 28 20.31 -3.58 -1.21
C LYS A 28 20.09 -3.62 0.29
N LEU A 29 18.91 -4.05 0.75
CA LEU A 29 18.62 -4.15 2.17
C LEU A 29 19.61 -5.07 2.88
N ASN A 30 20.09 -4.60 4.03
CA ASN A 30 20.94 -5.41 4.90
C ASN A 30 20.05 -6.29 5.79
N TYR A 31 19.86 -7.55 5.39
CA TYR A 31 19.05 -8.49 6.15
C TYR A 31 19.64 -8.91 7.50
N SER A 32 20.91 -8.62 7.79
CA SER A 32 21.43 -8.80 9.15
C SER A 32 20.72 -7.88 10.15
N LEU A 33 20.21 -6.73 9.70
CA LEU A 33 19.41 -5.81 10.53
C LEU A 33 18.00 -6.33 10.80
N ALA A 34 17.47 -7.20 9.94
CA ALA A 34 16.15 -7.80 10.15
C ALA A 34 16.12 -8.61 11.45
N GLU A 35 17.18 -9.41 11.71
CA GLU A 35 17.32 -10.19 12.94
C GLU A 35 17.40 -9.30 14.19
N TYR A 36 18.14 -8.18 14.12
CA TYR A 36 18.19 -7.21 15.22
C TYR A 36 16.82 -6.55 15.48
N CYS A 37 15.98 -6.41 14.46
CA CYS A 37 14.61 -5.94 14.60
C CYS A 37 13.62 -7.04 14.99
N GLY A 38 14.05 -8.30 15.13
CA GLY A 38 13.16 -9.44 15.39
C GLY A 38 12.22 -9.76 14.24
N LEU A 39 12.57 -9.38 13.01
CA LEU A 39 11.79 -9.59 11.80
C LEU A 39 12.43 -10.65 10.92
N SER A 40 11.62 -11.43 10.22
CA SER A 40 12.11 -12.22 9.09
C SER A 40 12.58 -11.31 7.95
N PRO A 41 13.46 -11.79 7.06
CA PRO A 41 13.86 -11.04 5.86
C PRO A 41 12.67 -10.54 5.02
N GLU A 42 11.61 -11.35 4.92
CA GLU A 42 10.42 -11.00 4.16
C GLU A 42 9.61 -9.88 4.83
N GLU A 43 9.37 -9.98 6.14
CA GLU A 43 8.69 -8.92 6.90
C GLU A 43 9.48 -7.62 6.89
N TYR A 44 10.81 -7.69 7.00
CA TYR A 44 11.69 -6.53 6.90
C TYR A 44 11.58 -5.87 5.52
N ARG A 45 11.63 -6.66 4.44
CA ARG A 45 11.45 -6.15 3.08
C ARG A 45 10.07 -5.53 2.88
N LEU A 46 9.01 -6.18 3.37
CA LEU A 46 7.64 -5.69 3.27
C LEU A 46 7.46 -4.37 4.02
N LYS A 47 8.09 -4.22 5.19
CA LYS A 47 8.07 -2.97 5.96
C LYS A 47 8.65 -1.81 5.15
N PHE A 48 9.84 -1.98 4.58
CA PHE A 48 10.45 -0.94 3.73
C PHE A 48 9.62 -0.63 2.47
N LEU A 49 8.99 -1.65 1.87
CA LEU A 49 8.09 -1.43 0.74
C LEU A 49 6.87 -0.60 1.14
N LYS A 50 6.28 -0.85 2.31
CA LYS A 50 5.15 -0.06 2.83
C LYS A 50 5.55 1.37 3.13
N GLU A 51 6.71 1.58 3.76
CA GLU A 51 7.24 2.93 4.04
C GLU A 51 7.49 3.71 2.74
N ALA A 52 8.04 3.06 1.71
CA ALA A 52 8.20 3.69 0.39
C ALA A 52 6.86 4.02 -0.27
N PHE A 53 5.87 3.14 -0.14
CA PHE A 53 4.52 3.36 -0.67
C PHE A 53 3.81 4.54 0.02
N GLU A 54 3.93 4.64 1.35
CA GLU A 54 3.40 5.75 2.14
C GLU A 54 4.08 7.07 1.78
N ALA A 55 5.41 7.08 1.65
CA ALA A 55 6.15 8.27 1.23
C ALA A 55 5.73 8.75 -0.19
N GLU A 56 5.46 7.82 -1.10
CA GLU A 56 4.97 8.16 -2.44
C GLU A 56 3.55 8.74 -2.41
N ALA A 57 2.67 8.19 -1.56
CA ALA A 57 1.32 8.72 -1.35
C ALA A 57 1.38 10.17 -0.82
N ASP A 58 2.22 10.40 0.19
CA ASP A 58 2.45 11.73 0.75
C ASP A 58 3.01 12.71 -0.30
N ALA A 59 3.94 12.25 -1.14
CA ALA A 59 4.49 13.06 -2.24
C ALA A 59 3.43 13.44 -3.30
N HIS A 60 2.42 12.59 -3.49
CA HIS A 60 1.25 12.86 -4.33
C HIS A 60 0.15 13.67 -3.63
N GLY A 61 0.32 13.98 -2.34
CA GLY A 61 -0.67 14.69 -1.54
C GLY A 61 -1.96 13.89 -1.34
N CYS A 62 -1.88 12.56 -1.35
CA CYS A 62 -3.01 11.67 -1.14
C CYS A 62 -2.83 10.79 0.11
N ASP A 63 -3.94 10.46 0.75
CA ASP A 63 -3.93 9.50 1.85
C ASP A 63 -3.57 8.10 1.34
N CYS A 64 -2.85 7.33 2.15
CA CYS A 64 -2.39 5.98 1.80
C CYS A 64 -3.56 5.06 1.38
N TRP A 65 -4.75 5.17 1.99
CA TRP A 65 -5.92 4.40 1.56
C TRP A 65 -6.41 4.81 0.19
N ASP A 66 -6.49 6.11 -0.09
CA ASP A 66 -6.90 6.58 -1.41
C ASP A 66 -5.89 6.17 -2.48
N PHE A 67 -4.59 6.24 -2.15
CA PHE A 67 -3.52 5.79 -3.03
C PHE A 67 -3.63 4.29 -3.34
N ILE A 68 -3.93 3.44 -2.36
CA ILE A 68 -4.25 2.02 -2.59
C ILE A 68 -5.38 1.87 -3.61
N LEU A 69 -6.48 2.62 -3.46
CA LEU A 69 -7.62 2.53 -4.38
C LEU A 69 -7.23 2.92 -5.81
N GLN A 70 -6.42 3.96 -5.99
CA GLN A 70 -5.93 4.40 -7.29
C GLN A 70 -5.10 3.32 -8.01
N TRP A 71 -4.32 2.51 -7.27
CA TRP A 71 -3.54 1.41 -7.85
C TRP A 71 -4.39 0.20 -8.25
N VAL A 72 -5.49 -0.07 -7.55
CA VAL A 72 -6.29 -1.29 -7.75
C VAL A 72 -7.52 -1.10 -8.61
N ALA A 73 -8.07 0.11 -8.70
CA ALA A 73 -9.20 0.41 -9.55
C ALA A 73 -8.83 0.26 -11.03
N GLU A 74 -9.69 -0.39 -11.82
CA GLU A 74 -9.46 -0.53 -13.27
C GLU A 74 -10.09 0.63 -14.06
N THR A 75 -11.07 1.32 -13.47
CA THR A 75 -11.72 2.51 -14.05
C THR A 75 -11.96 3.60 -13.02
N LYS A 76 -12.32 4.80 -13.48
CA LYS A 76 -12.70 5.91 -12.60
C LYS A 76 -13.98 5.61 -11.82
N GLU A 77 -14.95 4.94 -12.45
CA GLU A 77 -16.20 4.53 -11.82
C GLU A 77 -15.95 3.53 -10.69
N GLU A 78 -15.05 2.57 -10.89
CA GLU A 78 -14.64 1.66 -9.82
C GLU A 78 -13.94 2.38 -8.67
N LEU A 79 -13.10 3.37 -8.96
CA LEU A 79 -12.42 4.16 -7.94
C LEU A 79 -13.43 4.91 -7.05
N GLU A 80 -14.41 5.58 -7.66
CA GLU A 80 -15.45 6.29 -6.89
C GLU A 80 -16.29 5.34 -6.04
N LEU A 81 -16.69 4.18 -6.58
CA LEU A 81 -17.40 3.16 -5.80
C LEU A 81 -16.59 2.66 -4.60
N MET A 82 -15.27 2.46 -4.77
CA MET A 82 -14.40 2.07 -3.66
C MET A 82 -14.27 3.18 -2.60
N ARG A 83 -14.25 4.45 -3.01
CA ARG A 83 -14.22 5.60 -2.09
C ARG A 83 -15.50 5.74 -1.30
N GLU A 84 -16.66 5.61 -1.95
CA GLU A 84 -17.97 5.60 -1.29
C GLU A 84 -18.08 4.48 -0.26
N GLU A 85 -17.62 3.28 -0.63
CA GLU A 85 -17.58 2.12 0.24
C GLU A 85 -16.73 2.36 1.49
N ARG A 86 -15.55 2.97 1.33
CA ARG A 86 -14.67 3.36 2.44
C ARG A 86 -15.30 4.44 3.32
N MET A 87 -15.90 5.45 2.71
CA MET A 87 -16.55 6.53 3.44
C MET A 87 -17.68 6.01 4.33
N LYS A 88 -18.45 5.05 3.82
CA LYS A 88 -19.50 4.37 4.59
C LYS A 88 -18.95 3.64 5.82
N GLU A 89 -17.83 2.92 5.68
CA GLU A 89 -17.17 2.26 6.83
C GLU A 89 -16.72 3.26 7.90
N ILE A 90 -16.25 4.43 7.48
CA ILE A 90 -15.84 5.49 8.42
C ILE A 90 -17.07 6.00 9.19
N TYR A 91 -18.19 6.26 8.49
CA TYR A 91 -19.41 6.67 9.17
C TYR A 91 -19.96 5.60 10.12
N ASP A 92 -20.01 4.34 9.68
CA ASP A 92 -20.46 3.22 10.50
C ASP A 92 -19.55 3.05 11.74
N PHE A 93 -18.25 3.34 11.64
CA PHE A 93 -17.33 3.32 12.78
C PHE A 93 -17.53 4.50 13.74
N LEU A 94 -17.87 5.69 13.25
CA LEU A 94 -18.07 6.90 14.05
C LEU A 94 -19.42 6.95 14.77
N ASP A 95 -20.43 6.26 14.25
CA ASP A 95 -21.77 6.17 14.85
C ASP A 95 -21.85 5.14 16.00
N ASN A 96 -20.78 4.36 16.24
CA ASN A 96 -20.66 3.37 17.33
C ASN A 96 -19.81 3.88 18.51
#